data_AF-A0A6L7W9V9-F1
#
_entry.id   AF-A0A6L7W9V9-F1
#
_cell.length_a   1.000
_cell.length_b   1.000
_cell.length_c   1.000
_cell.angle_alpha   90.00
_cell.angle_beta   90.00
_cell.angle_gamma   90.00
#
_symmetry.space_group_name_H-M   'P 1'
#
loop_
_entity.id
_entity.type
_entity.pdbx_description
1 polymer ?
#
loop_
_entity_poly.entity_id
_entity_poly.type
_entity_poly.pdbx_seq_one_letter_code
_entity_poly.pdbx_strand_id
1 'polypeptide(L)' 'MANVLSIAAQVNAYAYDAYLLDCALRHAAPLLTLDRTLRRAANALGINLVNLEG' A
#
# COMPACT_ATOMS: atom_id res chain seq x y z
N MET A 1 -13.62 -0.15 -5.18
CA MET A 1 -13.34 1.27 -5.55
C MET A 1 -13.76 2.30 -4.49
N ALA A 2 -14.45 1.95 -3.40
CA ALA A 2 -14.80 2.93 -2.36
C ALA A 2 -13.63 3.31 -1.43
N ASN A 3 -12.65 2.43 -1.23
CA ASN A 3 -11.59 2.64 -0.23
C ASN A 3 -10.34 3.38 -0.76
N VAL A 4 -10.12 3.42 -2.08
CA VAL A 4 -8.90 3.97 -2.69
C VAL A 4 -8.74 5.47 -2.41
N LEU A 5 -9.78 6.27 -2.58
CA LEU A 5 -9.71 7.72 -2.32
C LEU A 5 -9.56 8.03 -0.83
N SER A 6 -10.18 7.24 0.03
CA SER A 6 -10.02 7.34 1.48
C SER A 6 -8.58 7.04 1.90
N ILE A 7 -8.00 5.96 1.38
CA ILE A 7 -6.60 5.60 1.62
C ILE A 7 -5.68 6.68 1.08
N ALA A 8 -5.90 7.16 -0.15
CA ALA A 8 -5.10 8.22 -0.78
C ALA A 8 -5.05 9.48 0.10
N ALA A 9 -6.18 9.90 0.65
CA ALA A 9 -6.25 11.01 1.58
C ALA A 9 -5.55 10.71 2.91
N GLN A 10 -5.76 9.51 3.48
CA GLN A 10 -5.18 9.11 4.77
C GLN A 10 -3.65 9.07 4.75
N VAL A 11 -3.06 8.53 3.67
CA VAL A 11 -1.59 8.37 3.56
C VAL A 11 -0.92 9.45 2.73
N ASN A 12 -1.70 10.44 2.29
CA ASN A 12 -1.26 11.54 1.42
C ASN A 12 -0.49 11.02 0.18
N ALA A 13 -1.12 10.11 -0.57
CA ALA A 13 -0.56 9.49 -1.76
C ALA A 13 -1.48 9.66 -2.98
N TYR A 14 -0.90 9.50 -4.16
CA TYR A 14 -1.69 9.46 -5.39
C TYR A 14 -2.64 8.26 -5.40
N ALA A 15 -3.74 8.39 -6.15
CA ALA A 15 -4.74 7.33 -6.29
C ALA A 15 -4.14 6.00 -6.78
N TYR A 16 -3.06 6.04 -7.55
CA TYR A 16 -2.34 4.85 -8.01
C TYR A 16 -1.71 4.07 -6.84
N ASP A 17 -0.94 4.72 -5.99
CA ASP A 17 -0.32 4.11 -4.81
C ASP A 17 -1.38 3.58 -3.83
N ALA A 18 -2.43 4.37 -3.62
CA ALA A 18 -3.56 3.96 -2.79
C ALA A 18 -4.31 2.76 -3.35
N TYR A 19 -4.37 2.61 -4.68
CA TYR A 19 -4.96 1.43 -5.31
C TYR A 19 -4.15 0.16 -5.02
N LEU A 20 -2.83 0.24 -5.01
CA LEU A 20 -1.97 -0.89 -4.64
C LEU A 20 -2.17 -1.28 -3.17
N LEU A 21 -2.28 -0.31 -2.27
CA LEU A 21 -2.57 -0.54 -0.85
C LEU A 21 -3.96 -1.15 -0.64
N ASP A 22 -4.98 -0.65 -1.34
CA ASP A 22 -6.34 -1.21 -1.33
C ASP A 22 -6.37 -2.66 -1.82
N CYS A 23 -5.63 -2.97 -2.89
CA CYS A 23 -5.48 -4.34 -3.37
C CYS A 23 -4.83 -5.25 -2.31
N ALA A 24 -3.73 -4.83 -1.71
CA ALA A 24 -3.04 -5.63 -0.69
C ALA A 24 -3.96 -5.90 0.52
N LEU A 25 -4.70 -4.89 0.99
CA LEU A 25 -5.67 -5.05 2.08
C LEU A 25 -6.82 -5.98 1.72
N ARG A 26 -7.46 -5.78 0.56
CA ARG A 26 -8.62 -6.59 0.13
C ARG A 26 -8.28 -8.07 -0.03
N HIS A 27 -7.04 -8.36 -0.38
CA HIS A 27 -6.59 -9.73 -0.64
C HIS A 27 -5.73 -10.30 0.50
N ALA A 28 -5.54 -9.58 1.60
CA ALA A 28 -4.62 -9.92 2.69
C ALA A 28 -3.24 -10.35 2.16
N ALA A 29 -2.79 -9.71 1.09
CA ALA A 29 -1.59 -10.07 0.35
C ALA A 29 -0.42 -9.14 0.72
N PRO A 30 0.82 -9.64 0.73
CA PRO A 30 1.97 -8.78 0.93
C PRO A 30 2.18 -7.83 -0.27
N LEU A 31 2.69 -6.64 -0.01
CA LEU A 31 3.03 -5.66 -1.03
C LEU A 31 4.51 -5.75 -1.39
N LEU A 32 4.79 -5.91 -2.67
CA LEU A 32 6.13 -5.79 -3.23
C LEU A 32 6.30 -4.40 -3.86
N THR A 33 7.28 -3.63 -3.39
CA THR A 33 7.62 -2.34 -4.02
C THR A 33 9.04 -1.89 -3.68
N LEU A 34 9.65 -1.17 -4.63
CA LEU A 34 10.92 -0.47 -4.47
C LEU A 34 10.74 0.99 -4.00
N ASP A 35 9.52 1.48 -3.90
CA ASP A 35 9.23 2.83 -3.43
C ASP A 35 9.30 2.89 -1.88
N ARG A 36 10.11 3.81 -1.35
CA ARG A 36 10.30 3.94 0.11
C ARG A 36 9.08 4.57 0.80
N THR A 37 8.38 5.48 0.13
CA THR A 37 7.19 6.14 0.65
C THR A 37 6.02 5.16 0.71
N LEU A 38 5.81 4.37 -0.35
CA LEU A 38 4.77 3.36 -0.41
C LEU A 38 4.99 2.24 0.62
N ARG A 39 6.24 1.83 0.88
CA ARG A 39 6.57 0.90 1.97
C ARG A 39 6.17 1.44 3.35
N ARG A 40 6.41 2.73 3.60
CA ARG A 40 6.01 3.36 4.87
C ARG A 40 4.50 3.40 5.01
N ALA A 41 3.77 3.74 3.94
CA ALA A 41 2.31 3.71 3.93
C ALA A 41 1.77 2.29 4.16
N ALA A 42 2.35 1.27 3.51
CA ALA A 42 1.98 -0.13 3.69
C ALA A 42 2.16 -0.59 5.15
N ASN A 43 3.31 -0.28 5.75
CA ASN A 43 3.57 -0.57 7.16
C ASN A 43 2.58 0.14 8.10
N ALA A 44 2.25 1.41 7.83
CA ALA A 44 1.27 2.17 8.63
C ALA A 44 -0.15 1.57 8.56
N LEU A 45 -0.46 0.84 7.48
CA LEU A 45 -1.73 0.14 7.28
C LEU A 45 -1.67 -1.34 7.70
N GLY A 46 -0.55 -1.82 8.25
CA GLY A 46 -0.39 -3.21 8.68
C GLY A 46 -0.25 -4.22 7.53
N ILE A 47 0.14 -3.76 6.33
CA ILE A 47 0.36 -4.61 5.17
C ILE A 47 1.78 -5.18 5.22
N ASN A 48 1.91 -6.50 5.08
CA ASN A 48 3.21 -7.17 5.02
C ASN A 48 3.99 -6.75 3.76
N LEU A 49 5.30 -6.59 3.88
CA LEU A 49 6.18 -6.31 2.73
C LEU A 49 6.90 -7.56 2.27
N VAL A 50 7.06 -7.71 0.96
CA VAL A 50 7.94 -8.73 0.38
C VAL A 50 9.38 -8.25 0.50
N ASN A 51 10.23 -9.04 1.15
CA ASN A 51 11.68 -8.80 1.18
C ASN A 51 12.26 -9.12 -0.21
N LEU A 52 12.97 -8.16 -0.79
CA LEU A 52 13.65 -8.29 -2.07
C LEU A 52 15.08 -8.83 -1.92
N GLU A 53 15.40 -9.43 -0.77
CA GLU A 53 16.76 -9.93 -0.52
C GLU A 53 16.99 -11.20 -1.32
N GLY A 54 17.96 -11.11 -2.23
CA GLY A 54 18.49 -12.17 -3.10
C GLY A 54 19.91 -11.80 -3.48
#